data_AF-A0A9D0KXA1-F1
#
_entry.id   AF-A0A9D0KXA1-F1
#
_cell.length_a   1.000
_cell.length_b   1.000
_cell.length_c   1.000
_cell.angle_alpha   90.00
_cell.angle_beta   90.00
_cell.angle_gamma   90.00
#
_symmetry.space_group_name_H-M   'P 1'
#
loop_
_entity.id
_entity.type
_entity.pdbx_description
1 polymer ?
#
loop_
_entity_poly.entity_id
_entity_poly.type
_entity_poly.pdbx_seq_one_letter_code
_entity_poly.pdbx_strand_id
1 'polypeptide(L)'
;MDLGRYIKKKPSDFIVEEVLPFEPLNKGSYKLFRLKKNNLSTIQVIRFLSKLLGVKPSQIGFAGLKDKFAITTQFITIPQDIPVPDCVCYQIYGGKWVKKEKIDLQKEHGFCAELIGFTEKPLELGENKGNRFLIKIHNLTKEDRKRFYSNLQIVRNYGCANYFGEQRFGSVKGRNDFIFLYLLKGETEKALKHYFSIKGSVKNWGKWEELYRDFRGKLEQYERDLI
;
A
#
# COMPACT_ATOMS: atom_id res chain seq x y z
N MET A 1 7.23 26.29 -18.92
CA MET A 1 7.18 24.82 -18.80
C MET A 1 7.55 24.47 -17.39
N ASP A 2 6.56 24.05 -16.59
CA ASP A 2 6.79 23.60 -15.22
C ASP A 2 7.52 22.24 -15.33
N LEU A 3 8.85 22.26 -15.21
CA LEU A 3 9.69 21.05 -15.18
C LEU A 3 9.45 20.38 -13.83
N GLY A 4 8.28 19.73 -13.71
CA GLY A 4 7.64 19.32 -12.47
C GLY A 4 8.62 18.75 -11.44
N ARG A 5 8.50 19.21 -10.20
CA ARG A 5 9.21 18.61 -9.08
C ARG A 5 8.64 17.20 -8.89
N TYR A 6 9.45 16.17 -9.08
CA TYR A 6 8.99 14.78 -8.94
C TYR A 6 9.57 14.11 -7.70
N ILE A 7 8.66 13.50 -6.94
CA ILE A 7 8.91 12.47 -5.93
C ILE A 7 8.63 11.12 -6.60
N LYS A 8 9.28 10.04 -6.15
CA LYS A 8 9.07 8.67 -6.68
C LYS A 8 9.37 8.56 -8.20
N LYS A 9 10.54 9.04 -8.67
CA LYS A 9 10.98 8.79 -10.07
C LYS A 9 11.37 7.32 -10.28
N LYS A 10 11.98 6.72 -9.26
CA LYS A 10 12.22 5.27 -9.14
C LYS A 10 11.90 4.80 -7.72
N PRO A 11 11.68 3.49 -7.47
CA PRO A 11 11.35 2.99 -6.14
C PRO A 11 12.36 3.37 -5.05
N SER A 12 13.66 3.39 -5.36
CA SER A 12 14.72 3.78 -4.41
C SER A 12 14.74 5.27 -4.04
N ASP A 13 13.91 6.10 -4.67
CA ASP A 13 13.72 7.49 -4.24
C ASP A 13 12.70 7.61 -3.09
N PHE A 14 11.99 6.53 -2.76
CA PHE A 14 10.98 6.53 -1.71
C PHE A 14 11.13 5.26 -0.87
N ILE A 15 11.81 5.40 0.26
CA ILE A 15 12.07 4.31 1.19
C ILE A 15 11.16 4.49 2.40
N VAL A 16 10.47 3.41 2.76
CA VAL A 16 9.58 3.37 3.92
C VAL A 16 10.01 2.23 4.83
N GLU A 17 10.28 2.52 6.09
CA GLU A 17 10.61 1.51 7.09
C GLU A 17 9.58 1.55 8.20
N GLU A 18 8.84 0.45 8.38
CA GLU A 18 7.93 0.29 9.50
C GLU A 18 8.69 0.27 10.83
N VAL A 19 8.06 0.84 11.87
CA VAL A 19 8.58 0.81 13.23
C VAL A 19 7.60 0.03 14.09
N LEU A 20 8.07 -1.06 14.71
CA LEU A 20 7.28 -1.82 15.67
C LEU A 20 7.10 -1.04 16.97
N PRO A 21 5.97 -1.21 17.68
CA PRO A 21 5.76 -0.64 19.00
C PRO A 21 6.38 -1.48 20.13
N PHE A 22 6.98 -2.63 19.80
CA PHE A 22 7.58 -3.59 20.73
C PHE A 22 8.87 -4.18 20.16
N GLU A 23 9.66 -4.82 21.03
CA GLU A 23 10.83 -5.59 20.63
C GLU A 23 10.46 -7.06 20.38
N PRO A 24 11.07 -7.73 19.38
CA PRO A 24 10.86 -9.16 19.14
C PRO A 24 11.24 -10.02 20.34
N LEU A 25 10.48 -11.11 20.56
CA LEU A 25 10.80 -12.11 21.58
C LEU A 25 11.81 -13.13 21.05
N ASN A 26 12.49 -13.84 21.96
CA ASN A 26 13.35 -14.98 21.62
C ASN A 26 12.56 -16.29 21.35
N LYS A 27 11.29 -16.33 21.74
CA LYS A 27 10.34 -17.44 21.52
C LYS A 27 8.91 -16.91 21.49
N GLY A 28 8.00 -17.63 20.87
CA GLY A 28 6.57 -17.28 20.83
C GLY A 28 5.79 -18.21 19.89
N SER A 29 4.47 -18.04 19.85
CA SER A 29 3.57 -18.81 18.97
C SER A 29 3.63 -18.40 17.49
N TYR A 30 4.27 -17.28 17.16
CA TYR A 30 4.44 -16.80 15.79
C TYR A 30 5.88 -16.36 15.53
N LYS A 31 6.38 -16.67 14.34
CA LYS A 31 7.64 -16.18 13.79
C LYS A 31 7.44 -14.78 13.25
N LEU A 32 8.28 -13.85 13.67
CA LEU A 32 8.28 -12.47 13.20
C LEU A 32 9.37 -12.28 12.14
N PHE A 33 8.95 -11.96 10.93
CA PHE A 33 9.86 -11.70 9.81
C PHE A 33 9.89 -10.20 9.48
N ARG A 34 11.09 -9.68 9.26
CA ARG A 34 11.33 -8.42 8.58
C ARG A 34 11.26 -8.64 7.08
N LEU A 35 10.22 -8.13 6.45
CA LEU A 35 9.96 -8.21 5.01
C LEU A 35 10.40 -6.91 4.32
N LYS A 36 11.44 -6.98 3.49
CA LYS A 36 11.87 -5.88 2.62
C LYS A 36 11.48 -6.19 1.17
N LYS A 37 10.77 -5.28 0.50
CA LYS A 37 10.31 -5.44 -0.88
C LYS A 37 10.62 -4.22 -1.74
N ASN A 38 10.82 -4.42 -3.04
CA ASN A 38 11.01 -3.37 -4.04
C ASN A 38 9.98 -3.54 -5.16
N ASN A 39 9.23 -2.48 -5.47
CA ASN A 39 8.25 -2.42 -6.57
C ASN A 39 7.11 -3.45 -6.49
N LEU A 40 6.78 -3.91 -5.27
CA LEU A 40 5.74 -4.91 -5.00
C LEU A 40 4.71 -4.37 -4.03
N SER A 41 3.44 -4.72 -4.19
CA SER A 41 2.46 -4.51 -3.11
C SER A 41 2.63 -5.55 -2.01
N THR A 42 2.20 -5.22 -0.79
CA THR A 42 2.18 -6.17 0.34
C THR A 42 1.38 -7.42 -0.03
N ILE A 43 0.20 -7.24 -0.61
CA ILE A 43 -0.69 -8.35 -1.01
C ILE A 43 -0.07 -9.28 -2.04
N GLN A 44 0.74 -8.77 -2.99
CA GLN A 44 1.45 -9.62 -3.95
C GLN A 44 2.41 -10.60 -3.24
N VAL A 45 3.15 -10.11 -2.23
CA VAL A 45 4.07 -10.94 -1.45
C VAL A 45 3.30 -11.94 -0.58
N ILE A 46 2.25 -11.49 0.13
CA ILE A 46 1.44 -12.36 0.99
C ILE A 46 0.81 -13.49 0.17
N ARG A 47 0.22 -13.21 -1.00
CA ARG A 47 -0.35 -14.24 -1.88
C ARG A 47 0.70 -15.23 -2.37
N PHE A 48 1.92 -14.77 -2.65
CA PHE A 48 3.01 -15.65 -3.05
C PHE A 48 3.46 -16.56 -1.90
N LEU A 49 3.73 -16.00 -0.72
CA LEU A 49 4.13 -16.76 0.47
C LEU A 49 3.04 -17.75 0.91
N SER A 50 1.77 -17.34 0.88
CA SER A 50 0.63 -18.22 1.20
C SER A 50 0.64 -19.49 0.34
N LYS A 51 0.81 -19.35 -0.98
CA LYS A 51 0.89 -20.50 -1.90
C LYS A 51 2.14 -21.35 -1.66
N LEU A 52 3.29 -20.70 -1.45
CA LEU A 52 4.56 -21.37 -1.20
C LEU A 52 4.53 -22.22 0.07
N LEU A 53 3.90 -21.71 1.13
CA LEU A 53 3.87 -22.33 2.46
C LEU A 53 2.64 -23.21 2.69
N GLY A 54 1.67 -23.22 1.78
CA GLY A 54 0.44 -23.99 1.94
C GLY A 54 -0.48 -23.48 3.04
N VAL A 55 -0.44 -22.18 3.35
CA VAL A 55 -1.26 -21.53 4.40
C VAL A 55 -2.25 -20.54 3.80
N LYS A 56 -3.34 -20.25 4.51
CA LYS A 56 -4.28 -19.20 4.09
C LYS A 56 -3.62 -17.81 4.20
N PRO A 57 -3.92 -16.85 3.31
CA PRO A 57 -3.38 -15.49 3.42
C PRO A 57 -3.66 -14.82 4.77
N SER A 58 -4.81 -15.12 5.39
CA SER A 58 -5.19 -14.61 6.71
C SER A 58 -4.32 -15.12 7.86
N GLN A 59 -3.56 -16.20 7.66
CA GLN A 59 -2.61 -16.70 8.67
C GLN A 59 -1.28 -15.94 8.63
N ILE A 60 -1.02 -15.13 7.60
CA ILE A 60 0.16 -14.29 7.51
C ILE A 60 -0.22 -12.88 7.98
N GLY A 61 0.08 -12.57 9.24
CA GLY A 61 -0.23 -11.29 9.86
C GLY A 61 0.67 -10.16 9.36
N PHE A 62 0.17 -8.93 9.33
CA PHE A 62 0.92 -7.71 9.01
C PHE A 62 0.17 -6.46 9.50
N ALA A 63 0.90 -5.42 9.89
CA ALA A 63 0.29 -4.22 10.49
C ALA A 63 -0.32 -3.23 9.50
N GLY A 64 0.06 -3.28 8.23
CA GLY A 64 -0.57 -2.46 7.21
C GLY A 64 0.05 -2.59 5.84
N LEU A 65 -0.67 -2.06 4.84
CA LEU A 65 -0.19 -2.01 3.47
C LEU A 65 0.94 -0.98 3.33
N LYS A 66 1.87 -1.24 2.43
CA LYS A 66 2.94 -0.32 2.05
C LYS A 66 2.90 -0.03 0.55
N ASP A 67 3.38 1.14 0.17
CA ASP A 67 3.48 1.58 -1.22
C ASP A 67 4.06 0.49 -2.13
N LYS A 68 3.44 0.29 -3.29
CA LYS A 68 3.97 -0.61 -4.32
C LYS A 68 5.23 -0.03 -4.95
N PHE A 69 5.17 1.21 -5.43
CA PHE A 69 6.27 1.88 -6.12
C PHE A 69 7.22 2.56 -5.13
N ALA A 70 7.90 1.74 -4.33
CA ALA A 70 8.81 2.14 -3.26
C ALA A 70 9.71 0.95 -2.87
N ILE A 71 10.79 1.22 -2.13
CA ILE A 71 11.46 0.19 -1.33
C ILE A 71 10.87 0.26 0.06
N THR A 72 10.26 -0.83 0.53
CA THR A 72 9.57 -0.81 1.81
C THR A 72 10.01 -1.97 2.68
N THR A 73 10.31 -1.67 3.93
CA THR A 73 10.50 -2.64 5.00
C THR A 73 9.25 -2.63 5.87
N GLN A 74 8.65 -3.80 6.07
CA GLN A 74 7.54 -4.02 6.98
C GLN A 74 7.74 -5.34 7.73
N PHE A 75 6.88 -5.62 8.69
CA PHE A 75 6.91 -6.87 9.44
C PHE A 75 5.72 -7.74 9.08
N ILE A 76 5.95 -9.04 9.07
CA ILE A 76 4.92 -10.06 8.90
C ILE A 76 5.09 -11.14 9.97
N THR A 77 3.99 -11.76 10.39
CA THR A 77 4.02 -12.90 11.30
C THR A 77 3.50 -14.15 10.61
N ILE A 78 4.13 -15.29 10.88
CA ILE A 78 3.71 -16.61 10.39
C ILE A 78 3.62 -17.56 11.59
N PRO A 79 2.61 -18.45 11.70
CA PRO A 79 2.51 -19.39 12.82
C PRO A 79 3.77 -20.22 13.00
N GLN A 80 4.14 -20.49 14.25
CA GLN A 80 5.43 -21.11 14.63
C GLN A 80 5.63 -22.50 14.02
N ASP A 81 4.56 -23.27 13.89
CA ASP A 81 4.53 -24.63 13.36
C ASP A 81 4.76 -24.71 11.85
N ILE A 82 4.62 -23.60 11.12
CA ILE A 82 4.86 -23.57 9.68
C ILE A 82 6.37 -23.54 9.39
N PRO A 83 6.91 -24.51 8.63
CA PRO A 83 8.33 -24.55 8.31
C PRO A 83 8.67 -23.46 7.28
N VAL A 84 9.39 -22.43 7.72
CA VAL A 84 9.89 -21.34 6.88
C VAL A 84 11.37 -21.16 7.19
N PRO A 85 12.26 -21.09 6.17
CA PRO A 85 13.67 -20.77 6.40
C PRO A 85 13.82 -19.38 7.04
N ASP A 86 14.85 -19.22 7.88
CA ASP A 86 15.13 -17.95 8.58
C ASP A 86 15.40 -16.79 7.62
N CYS A 87 15.83 -17.08 6.38
CA CYS A 87 15.97 -16.08 5.34
C CYS A 87 15.53 -16.64 3.99
N VAL A 88 14.68 -15.90 3.29
CA VAL A 88 14.26 -16.21 1.92
C VAL A 88 14.23 -14.95 1.06
N CYS A 89 14.74 -15.06 -0.16
CA CYS A 89 14.71 -13.99 -1.15
C CYS A 89 14.12 -14.49 -2.48
N TYR A 90 13.21 -13.69 -3.06
CA TYR A 90 12.59 -13.98 -4.34
C TYR A 90 12.58 -12.75 -5.24
N GLN A 91 13.13 -12.92 -6.44
CA GLN A 91 13.17 -11.91 -7.49
C GLN A 91 12.02 -12.15 -8.47
N ILE A 92 11.48 -11.08 -9.06
CA ILE A 92 10.62 -11.19 -10.24
C ILE A 92 11.46 -10.98 -11.49
N TYR A 93 11.54 -12.02 -12.32
CA TYR A 93 12.17 -11.98 -13.64
C TYR A 93 11.21 -12.58 -14.68
N GLY A 94 10.94 -11.84 -15.77
CA GLY A 94 9.99 -12.29 -16.80
C GLY A 94 8.58 -12.60 -16.27
N GLY A 95 8.13 -11.89 -15.22
CA GLY A 95 6.82 -12.12 -14.59
C GLY A 95 6.75 -13.35 -13.67
N LYS A 96 7.86 -14.06 -13.44
CA LYS A 96 7.93 -15.24 -12.59
C LYS A 96 8.76 -14.97 -11.33
N TRP A 97 8.40 -15.62 -10.24
CA TRP A 97 9.17 -15.63 -9.01
C TRP A 97 10.33 -16.60 -9.12
N VAL A 98 11.54 -16.12 -8.84
CA VAL A 98 12.78 -16.91 -8.87
C VAL A 98 13.42 -16.81 -7.50
N LYS A 99 13.61 -17.95 -6.82
CA LYS A 99 14.33 -18.00 -5.54
C LYS A 99 15.78 -17.60 -5.78
N LYS A 100 16.32 -16.74 -4.91
CA LYS A 100 17.72 -16.31 -4.92
C LYS A 100 18.28 -16.44 -3.51
N GLU A 101 19.58 -16.65 -3.40
CA GLU A 101 20.27 -16.60 -2.09
C GLU A 101 20.31 -15.16 -1.55
N LYS A 102 20.48 -14.18 -2.45
CA LYS A 102 20.53 -12.76 -2.12
C LYS A 102 20.00 -11.93 -3.28
N ILE A 103 19.40 -10.77 -2.96
CA ILE A 103 18.88 -9.80 -3.92
C ILE A 103 19.32 -8.39 -3.48
N ASP A 104 19.83 -7.59 -4.41
CA ASP A 104 20.04 -6.16 -4.23
C ASP A 104 18.73 -5.40 -4.47
N LEU A 105 17.91 -5.29 -3.42
CA LEU A 105 16.61 -4.62 -3.48
C LEU A 105 16.70 -3.11 -3.80
N GLN A 106 17.89 -2.51 -3.90
CA GLN A 106 18.03 -1.14 -4.42
C GLN A 106 17.83 -1.05 -5.94
N LYS A 107 18.03 -2.18 -6.63
CA LYS A 107 18.02 -2.26 -8.09
C LYS A 107 17.04 -3.31 -8.60
N GLU A 108 16.89 -4.40 -7.87
CA GLU A 108 16.17 -5.58 -8.30
C GLU A 108 14.74 -5.60 -7.75
N HIS A 109 13.81 -5.99 -8.62
CA HIS A 109 12.39 -6.16 -8.30
C HIS A 109 12.19 -7.50 -7.60
N GLY A 110 11.73 -7.48 -6.34
CA GLY A 110 11.61 -8.68 -5.54
C GLY A 110 11.42 -8.36 -4.06
N PHE A 111 11.54 -9.38 -3.22
CA PHE A 111 11.54 -9.23 -1.77
C PHE A 111 12.54 -10.18 -1.10
N CYS A 112 12.91 -9.84 0.13
CA CYS A 112 13.55 -10.73 1.08
C CYS A 112 12.78 -10.68 2.42
N ALA A 113 12.61 -11.82 3.05
CA ALA A 113 12.06 -11.95 4.40
C ALA A 113 13.10 -12.62 5.29
N GLU A 114 13.37 -12.01 6.44
CA GLU A 114 14.37 -12.44 7.41
C GLU A 114 13.72 -12.57 8.79
N LEU A 115 13.89 -13.72 9.44
CA LEU A 115 13.43 -13.98 10.79
C LEU A 115 14.22 -13.08 11.75
N ILE A 116 13.49 -12.32 12.57
CA ILE A 116 14.10 -11.40 13.55
C ILE A 116 13.71 -11.72 14.99
N GLY A 117 12.90 -12.76 15.20
CA GLY A 117 12.41 -13.18 16.51
C GLY A 117 10.98 -13.68 16.42
N PHE A 118 10.24 -13.52 17.51
CA PHE A 118 8.92 -14.14 17.69
C PHE A 118 7.92 -13.17 18.35
N THR A 119 6.64 -13.51 18.23
CA THR A 119 5.52 -12.85 18.92
C THR A 119 4.57 -13.90 19.49
N GLU A 120 3.86 -13.58 20.57
CA GLU A 120 2.81 -14.47 21.12
C GLU A 120 1.53 -14.46 20.29
N LYS A 121 1.25 -13.35 19.60
CA LYS A 121 0.07 -13.15 18.74
C LYS A 121 0.50 -12.82 17.31
N PRO A 122 -0.37 -13.04 16.30
CA PRO A 122 -0.09 -12.54 14.96
C PRO A 122 -0.12 -11.01 14.94
N LEU A 123 0.60 -10.39 14.00
CA LEU A 123 0.46 -8.96 13.74
C LEU A 123 -0.90 -8.65 13.09
N GLU A 124 -1.61 -7.69 13.67
CA GLU A 124 -2.91 -7.20 13.22
C GLU A 124 -2.84 -5.80 12.62
N LEU A 125 -3.84 -5.42 11.83
CA LEU A 125 -3.92 -4.11 11.18
C LEU A 125 -3.89 -2.98 12.21
N GLY A 126 -2.96 -2.05 12.03
CA GLY A 126 -2.75 -0.91 12.93
C GLY A 126 -1.70 -1.15 14.04
N GLU A 127 -1.16 -2.36 14.18
CA GLU A 127 -0.13 -2.68 15.18
C GLU A 127 1.28 -2.21 14.79
N ASN A 128 1.41 -1.00 14.23
CA ASN A 128 2.69 -0.34 14.01
C ASN A 128 2.76 0.97 14.78
N LYS A 129 3.95 1.31 15.30
CA LYS A 129 4.19 2.61 15.95
C LYS A 129 4.18 3.77 14.95
N GLY A 130 4.60 3.48 13.72
CA GLY A 130 4.70 4.46 12.65
C GLY A 130 5.56 3.96 11.50
N ASN A 131 6.01 4.89 10.68
CA ASN A 131 6.91 4.64 9.56
C ASN A 131 8.00 5.71 9.52
N ARG A 132 9.23 5.31 9.21
CA ARG A 132 10.33 6.20 8.86
C ARG A 132 10.40 6.32 7.35
N PHE A 133 10.53 7.54 6.87
CA PHE A 133 10.58 7.85 5.45
C PHE A 133 11.95 8.42 5.09
N LEU A 134 12.52 7.91 3.99
CA LEU A 134 13.61 8.56 3.28
C LEU A 134 13.10 8.85 1.87
N ILE A 135 13.01 10.13 1.55
CA ILE A 135 12.44 10.62 0.29
C ILE A 135 13.51 11.43 -0.45
N LYS A 136 13.79 11.04 -1.69
CA LYS A 136 14.63 11.80 -2.60
C LYS A 136 13.74 12.62 -3.53
N ILE A 137 13.99 13.92 -3.55
CA ILE A 137 13.31 14.88 -4.41
C ILE A 137 14.30 15.30 -5.49
N HIS A 138 13.88 15.24 -6.75
CA HIS A 138 14.73 15.64 -7.88
C HIS A 138 14.32 17.01 -8.41
N ASN A 139 15.19 17.61 -9.22
CA ASN A 139 14.92 18.85 -9.96
C ASN A 139 14.55 20.05 -9.07
N LEU A 140 15.19 20.19 -7.92
CA LEU A 140 15.03 21.36 -7.06
C LEU A 140 15.90 22.53 -7.56
N THR A 141 15.26 23.68 -7.79
CA THR A 141 15.96 24.94 -8.04
C THR A 141 16.68 25.46 -6.79
N LYS A 142 17.45 26.56 -6.90
CA LYS A 142 18.03 27.20 -5.71
C LYS A 142 16.93 27.78 -4.82
N GLU A 143 15.91 28.37 -5.43
CA GLU A 143 14.75 28.97 -4.78
C GLU A 143 13.93 27.90 -4.04
N ASP A 144 13.72 26.73 -4.65
CA ASP A 144 13.02 25.61 -4.02
C ASP A 144 13.74 25.11 -2.77
N ARG A 145 15.07 25.01 -2.83
CA ARG A 145 15.88 24.60 -1.67
C ARG A 145 15.78 25.60 -0.53
N LYS A 146 15.82 26.91 -0.83
CA LYS A 146 15.62 27.97 0.17
C LYS A 146 14.24 27.83 0.84
N ARG A 147 13.18 27.67 0.04
CA ARG A 147 11.82 27.48 0.54
C ARG A 147 11.69 26.21 1.39
N PHE A 148 12.31 25.11 0.97
CA PHE A 148 12.32 23.86 1.73
C PHE A 148 12.89 24.05 3.13
N TYR A 149 14.09 24.64 3.26
CA TYR A 149 14.71 24.83 4.57
C TYR A 149 13.95 25.81 5.46
N SER A 150 13.38 26.88 4.87
CA SER A 150 12.50 27.79 5.60
C SER A 150 11.26 27.06 6.16
N ASN A 151 10.60 26.24 5.35
CA ASN A 151 9.44 25.46 5.77
C ASN A 151 9.80 24.35 6.76
N LEU A 152 10.98 23.73 6.61
CA LEU A 152 11.46 22.70 7.52
C LEU A 152 11.58 23.23 8.95
N GLN A 153 11.99 24.48 9.12
CA GLN A 153 12.06 25.10 10.44
C GLN A 153 10.67 25.24 11.08
N ILE A 154 9.66 25.63 10.29
CA ILE A 154 8.26 25.70 10.74
C ILE A 154 7.78 24.31 11.15
N VAL A 155 8.02 23.29 10.32
CA VAL A 155 7.61 21.91 10.60
C VAL A 155 8.30 21.34 11.84
N ARG A 156 9.56 21.68 12.09
CA ARG A 156 10.27 21.27 13.31
C ARG A 156 9.66 21.87 14.58
N ASN A 157 9.25 23.13 14.52
CA ASN A 157 8.73 23.85 15.69
C ASN A 157 7.24 23.54 15.96
N TYR A 158 6.44 23.35 14.91
CA TYR A 158 4.98 23.30 15.01
C TYR A 158 4.35 22.04 14.39
N GLY A 159 5.13 21.18 13.74
CA GLY A 159 4.62 20.04 12.99
C GLY A 159 3.97 20.44 11.66
N CYS A 160 3.09 19.58 11.18
CA CYS A 160 2.28 19.82 9.98
C CYS A 160 0.83 19.41 10.23
N ALA A 161 -0.08 19.93 9.39
CA ALA A 161 -1.48 19.52 9.46
C ALA A 161 -1.63 18.03 9.12
N ASN A 162 -2.24 17.27 10.02
CA ASN A 162 -2.43 15.82 9.90
C ASN A 162 -3.65 15.49 9.02
N TYR A 163 -3.63 15.93 7.77
CA TYR A 163 -4.70 15.67 6.82
C TYR A 163 -4.61 14.25 6.25
N PHE A 164 -5.77 13.70 5.90
CA PHE A 164 -5.82 12.56 4.99
C PHE A 164 -5.35 13.00 3.60
N GLY A 165 -4.35 12.30 3.05
CA GLY A 165 -3.87 12.55 1.69
C GLY A 165 -4.89 12.10 0.62
N GLU A 166 -4.70 12.56 -0.62
CA GLU A 166 -5.60 12.28 -1.75
C GLU A 166 -5.87 10.79 -1.95
N GLN A 167 -4.86 9.92 -1.74
CA GLN A 167 -5.00 8.47 -1.84
C GLN A 167 -6.08 7.89 -0.91
N ARG A 168 -6.42 8.57 0.20
CA ARG A 168 -7.50 8.14 1.10
C ARG A 168 -8.88 8.31 0.47
N PHE A 169 -9.02 9.27 -0.44
CA PHE A 169 -10.27 9.58 -1.13
C PHE A 169 -10.34 8.87 -2.50
N GLY A 170 -9.38 8.00 -2.83
CA GLY A 170 -9.40 7.23 -4.08
C GLY A 170 -9.35 8.13 -5.32
N SER A 171 -10.17 7.83 -6.32
CA SER A 171 -10.25 8.59 -7.58
C SER A 171 -11.21 9.78 -7.53
N VAL A 172 -11.58 10.26 -6.34
CA VAL A 172 -12.42 11.45 -6.16
C VAL A 172 -11.65 12.65 -6.71
N LYS A 173 -12.10 13.23 -7.83
CA LYS A 173 -11.40 14.33 -8.53
C LYS A 173 -11.78 15.70 -7.97
N GLY A 174 -12.84 15.81 -7.17
CA GLY A 174 -13.23 17.03 -6.45
C GLY A 174 -14.22 16.79 -5.31
N ARG A 175 -14.53 17.85 -4.53
CA ARG A 175 -15.44 17.77 -3.37
C ARG A 175 -16.83 17.19 -3.70
N ASN A 176 -17.32 17.45 -4.91
CA ASN A 176 -18.62 16.93 -5.35
C ASN A 176 -18.58 15.43 -5.67
N ASP A 177 -17.41 14.85 -5.95
CA ASP A 177 -17.26 13.43 -6.29
C ASP A 177 -17.28 12.51 -5.06
N PHE A 178 -17.40 13.07 -3.85
CA PHE A 178 -17.42 12.30 -2.61
C PHE A 178 -18.81 11.74 -2.32
N ILE A 179 -19.08 10.55 -2.86
CA ILE A 179 -20.39 9.85 -2.78
C ILE A 179 -20.96 9.80 -1.36
N PHE A 180 -20.10 9.63 -0.36
CA PHE A 180 -20.52 9.54 1.04
C PHE A 180 -21.22 10.81 1.54
N LEU A 181 -20.92 11.98 0.98
CA LEU A 181 -21.63 13.23 1.33
C LEU A 181 -23.12 13.16 0.97
N TYR A 182 -23.46 12.59 -0.19
CA TYR A 182 -24.85 12.42 -0.60
C TYR A 182 -25.56 11.39 0.28
N LEU A 183 -24.88 10.30 0.66
CA LEU A 183 -25.44 9.30 1.57
C LEU A 183 -25.75 9.92 2.94
N LEU A 184 -24.84 10.72 3.51
CA LEU A 184 -25.05 11.39 4.80
C LEU A 184 -26.21 12.39 4.77
N LYS A 185 -26.49 13.00 3.61
CA LYS A 185 -27.62 13.92 3.42
C LYS A 185 -28.94 13.20 3.14
N GLY A 186 -28.96 11.87 3.08
CA GLY A 186 -30.12 11.09 2.65
C GLY A 186 -30.43 11.19 1.15
N GLU A 187 -29.53 11.77 0.35
CA GLU A 187 -29.68 11.97 -1.09
C GLU A 187 -29.24 10.70 -1.86
N THR A 188 -29.88 9.57 -1.59
CA THR A 188 -29.48 8.23 -2.10
C THR A 188 -29.44 8.14 -3.63
N GLU A 189 -30.40 8.77 -4.32
CA GLU A 189 -30.43 8.79 -5.78
C GLU A 189 -29.20 9.49 -6.37
N LYS A 190 -28.77 10.62 -5.76
CA LYS A 190 -27.57 11.34 -6.21
C LYS A 190 -26.30 10.58 -5.89
N ALA A 191 -26.24 9.90 -4.74
CA ALA A 191 -25.13 9.02 -4.39
C ALA A 191 -24.95 7.93 -5.47
N LEU A 192 -26.05 7.29 -5.86
CA LEU A 192 -26.06 6.24 -6.87
C LEU A 192 -25.70 6.79 -8.26
N LYS A 193 -26.25 7.94 -8.66
CA LYS A 193 -25.87 8.63 -9.90
C LYS A 193 -24.37 8.88 -9.96
N HIS A 194 -23.78 9.39 -8.87
CA HIS A 194 -22.35 9.63 -8.82
C HIS A 194 -21.53 8.37 -8.91
N TYR A 195 -21.90 7.30 -8.20
CA TYR A 195 -21.24 6.00 -8.28
C TYR A 195 -21.12 5.50 -9.73
N PHE A 196 -22.22 5.54 -10.49
CA PHE A 196 -22.21 5.14 -11.90
C PHE A 196 -21.53 6.16 -12.82
N SER A 197 -21.44 7.43 -12.41
CA SER A 197 -20.83 8.51 -13.19
C SER A 197 -19.30 8.62 -13.05
N ILE A 198 -18.67 7.87 -12.13
CA ILE A 198 -17.20 7.92 -11.89
C ILE A 198 -16.38 7.71 -13.19
N LYS A 199 -16.94 7.05 -14.21
CA LYS A 199 -16.28 6.78 -15.51
C LYS A 199 -16.95 7.45 -16.72
N GLY A 200 -17.84 8.44 -16.53
CA GLY A 200 -18.52 9.15 -17.62
C GLY A 200 -19.94 9.60 -17.28
N SER A 201 -20.67 10.18 -18.24
CA SER A 201 -22.08 10.53 -18.02
C SER A 201 -22.98 9.28 -18.01
N VAL A 202 -23.91 9.24 -17.06
CA VAL A 202 -24.90 8.16 -16.98
C VAL A 202 -26.12 8.55 -17.82
N LYS A 203 -26.37 7.78 -18.88
CA LYS A 203 -27.60 7.90 -19.70
C LYS A 203 -28.68 6.98 -19.14
N ASN A 204 -29.94 7.23 -19.52
CA ASN A 204 -31.08 6.35 -19.20
C ASN A 204 -31.32 6.15 -17.70
N TRP A 205 -31.02 7.16 -16.88
CA TRP A 205 -31.28 7.10 -15.44
C TRP A 205 -32.78 6.89 -15.17
N GLY A 206 -33.11 5.90 -14.33
CA GLY A 206 -34.49 5.49 -14.05
C GLY A 206 -35.04 4.42 -15.01
N LYS A 207 -34.33 4.10 -16.11
CA LYS A 207 -34.64 2.98 -16.99
C LYS A 207 -33.71 1.80 -16.71
N TRP A 208 -34.03 1.02 -15.67
CA TRP A 208 -33.10 0.06 -15.07
C TRP A 208 -32.63 -1.05 -16.01
N GLU A 209 -33.47 -1.54 -16.92
CA GLU A 209 -33.08 -2.56 -17.91
C GLU A 209 -32.05 -2.03 -18.92
N GLU A 210 -32.29 -0.82 -19.45
CA GLU A 210 -31.36 -0.16 -20.37
C GLU A 210 -30.04 0.18 -19.66
N LEU A 211 -30.13 0.71 -18.43
CA LEU A 211 -28.97 1.02 -17.60
C LEU A 211 -28.14 -0.23 -17.28
N TYR A 212 -28.79 -1.33 -16.88
CA TYR A 212 -28.09 -2.59 -16.60
C TYR A 212 -27.34 -3.08 -17.83
N ARG A 213 -27.94 -3.01 -19.02
CA ARG A 213 -27.28 -3.38 -20.27
C ARG A 213 -26.03 -2.52 -20.55
N ASP A 214 -26.09 -1.22 -20.29
CA ASP A 214 -24.97 -0.29 -20.48
C ASP A 214 -23.80 -0.56 -19.50
N PHE A 215 -24.10 -1.07 -18.30
CA PHE A 215 -23.11 -1.32 -17.24
C PHE A 215 -22.72 -2.79 -17.06
N ARG A 216 -23.43 -3.75 -17.67
CA ARG A 216 -23.29 -5.20 -17.43
C ARG A 216 -21.84 -5.68 -17.45
N GLY A 217 -21.09 -5.36 -18.52
CA GLY A 217 -19.69 -5.77 -18.62
C GLY A 217 -18.76 -5.14 -17.58
N LYS A 218 -19.09 -3.93 -17.08
CA LYS A 218 -18.31 -3.25 -16.03
C LYS A 218 -18.67 -3.76 -14.63
N LEU A 219 -19.95 -4.07 -14.39
CA LEU A 219 -20.43 -4.62 -13.12
C LEU A 219 -19.92 -6.04 -12.90
N GLU A 220 -19.99 -6.90 -13.93
CA GLU A 220 -19.46 -8.26 -13.87
C GLU A 220 -17.94 -8.28 -13.64
N GLN A 221 -17.20 -7.28 -14.15
CA GLN A 221 -15.77 -7.11 -13.87
C GLN A 221 -15.52 -6.64 -12.43
N TYR A 222 -16.31 -5.69 -11.94
CA TYR A 222 -16.19 -5.16 -10.58
C TYR A 222 -16.49 -6.22 -9.51
N GLU A 223 -17.49 -7.08 -9.73
CA GLU A 223 -17.81 -8.21 -8.86
C GLU A 223 -16.68 -9.24 -8.79
N ARG A 224 -16.00 -9.50 -9.92
CA ARG A 224 -14.82 -10.40 -9.95
C ARG A 224 -13.62 -9.83 -9.21
N ASP A 225 -13.47 -8.50 -9.17
CA ASP A 225 -12.37 -7.83 -8.48
C ASP A 225 -12.59 -7.70 -6.95
N LEU A 226 -13.82 -7.94 -6.47
CA LEU A 226 -14.20 -7.91 -5.06
C LEU A 226 -14.05 -9.28 -4.34
N ILE A 227 -13.86 -10.38 -5.08
CA ILE A 227 -13.70 -11.76 -4.58
C ILE A 227 -12.24 -12.19 -4.71
#